data_AF-A0A951UC76-F1
#
_entry.id   AF-A0A951UC76-F1
#
_cell.length_a   1.000
_cell.length_b   1.000
_cell.length_c   1.000
_cell.angle_alpha   90.00
_cell.angle_beta   90.00
_cell.angle_gamma   90.00
#
_symmetry.space_group_name_H-M   'P 1'
#
loop_
_entity.id
_entity.type
_entity.pdbx_description
1 polymer ?
#
loop_
_entity_poly.entity_id
_entity_poly.type
_entity_poly.pdbx_seq_one_letter_code
_entity_poly.pdbx_strand_id
1 'polypeptide(L)'
;MSRRKKIFSCGHKGYGQVCHRCANEAERDRILQHDRVREEKRQQKQEWDSTFAQDPINLKNLPTHVVVKARVIIAGLQSNKNYREYGGKRLRHNRWIISIPVTRNYRMICHDCGNLLLPYAVLSHEDYNVDKPGG
;
A
#
# COMPACT_ATOMS: atom_id res chain seq x y z
N MET A 1 45.08 -31.77 37.66
CA MET A 1 45.50 -30.48 37.04
C MET A 1 44.27 -29.81 36.45
N SER A 2 43.96 -28.57 36.84
CA SER A 2 42.82 -27.83 36.28
C SER A 2 43.14 -27.36 34.85
N ARG A 3 42.18 -27.46 33.92
CA ARG A 3 42.34 -26.93 32.55
C ARG A 3 42.62 -25.42 32.62
N ARG A 4 43.59 -24.93 31.84
CA ARG A 4 43.91 -23.50 31.71
C ARG A 4 43.02 -22.85 30.64
N LYS A 5 42.43 -21.69 30.96
CA LYS A 5 41.64 -20.90 29.99
C LYS A 5 42.59 -20.29 28.95
N LYS A 6 42.22 -20.34 27.67
CA LYS A 6 42.87 -19.57 26.61
C LYS A 6 42.19 -18.21 26.45
N ILE A 7 42.92 -17.23 25.93
CA ILE A 7 42.39 -15.93 25.51
C ILE A 7 42.08 -16.05 24.00
N PHE A 8 40.86 -15.75 23.60
CA PHE A 8 40.45 -15.66 22.19
C PHE A 8 40.96 -14.36 21.56
N SER A 9 41.06 -14.30 20.22
CA SER A 9 41.46 -13.08 19.50
C SER A 9 40.55 -11.88 19.77
N CYS A 10 39.29 -12.13 20.13
CA CYS A 10 38.34 -11.12 20.59
C CYS A 10 38.58 -10.63 22.04
N GLY A 11 39.66 -11.08 22.72
CA GLY A 11 40.03 -10.66 24.08
C GLY A 11 39.36 -11.43 25.22
N HIS A 12 38.33 -12.25 24.95
CA HIS A 12 37.62 -13.02 25.97
C HIS A 12 38.36 -14.29 26.41
N LYS A 13 38.13 -14.78 27.64
CA LYS A 13 38.76 -16.01 28.18
C LYS A 13 37.80 -17.20 28.14
N GLY A 14 38.26 -18.38 27.72
CA GLY A 14 37.45 -19.60 27.76
C GLY A 14 38.21 -20.89 27.45
N TYR A 15 37.48 -21.99 27.41
CA TYR A 15 38.03 -23.34 27.16
C TYR A 15 37.63 -23.93 25.80
N GLY A 16 36.64 -23.34 25.13
CA GLY A 16 36.03 -23.86 23.89
C GLY A 16 36.81 -23.51 22.62
N GLN A 17 36.37 -24.05 21.49
CA GLN A 17 36.91 -23.68 20.17
C GLN A 17 36.47 -22.28 19.75
N VAL A 18 35.27 -21.86 20.16
CA VAL A 18 34.68 -20.55 19.84
C VAL A 18 34.47 -19.70 21.09
N CYS A 19 34.47 -18.38 20.92
CA CYS A 19 34.07 -17.46 21.97
C CYS A 19 32.54 -17.43 22.07
N HIS A 20 31.96 -18.12 23.06
CA HIS A 20 30.50 -18.11 23.30
C HIS A 20 29.94 -16.71 23.59
N ARG A 21 30.75 -15.81 24.17
CA ARG A 21 30.32 -14.44 24.40
C ARG A 21 30.07 -13.69 23.08
N CYS A 22 31.04 -13.73 22.16
CA CYS A 22 30.87 -13.12 20.85
C CYS A 22 29.79 -13.83 20.01
N ALA A 23 29.65 -15.16 20.14
CA ALA A 23 28.55 -15.88 19.48
C ALA A 23 27.18 -15.43 19.99
N ASN A 24 27.02 -15.25 21.30
CA ASN A 24 25.79 -14.75 21.90
C ASN A 24 25.52 -13.28 21.54
N GLU A 25 26.56 -12.44 21.50
CA GLU A 25 26.45 -11.04 21.06
C GLU A 25 25.99 -10.96 19.59
N ALA A 26 26.62 -11.73 18.69
CA ALA A 26 26.23 -11.80 17.30
C ALA A 26 24.80 -12.32 17.10
N GLU A 27 24.37 -13.29 17.90
CA GLU A 27 23.00 -13.80 17.84
C GLU A 27 21.99 -12.74 18.32
N ARG A 28 22.29 -12.02 19.40
CA ARG A 28 21.47 -10.89 19.86
C ARG A 28 21.35 -9.81 18.80
N ASP A 29 22.44 -9.46 18.14
CA ASP A 29 22.44 -8.44 17.08
C ASP A 29 21.58 -8.87 15.89
N ARG A 30 21.62 -10.15 15.50
CA ARG A 30 20.75 -10.70 14.44
C ARG A 30 19.27 -10.62 14.82
N ILE A 31 18.93 -10.99 16.06
CA ILE A 31 17.56 -10.91 16.57
C ILE A 31 17.09 -9.46 16.55
N LEU A 32 17.90 -8.52 17.06
CA LEU A 32 17.58 -7.09 17.05
C LEU A 32 17.39 -6.54 15.63
N GLN A 33 18.24 -6.95 14.68
CA GLN A 33 18.09 -6.57 13.26
C GLN A 33 16.79 -7.11 12.66
N HIS A 34 16.47 -8.39 12.92
CA HIS A 34 15.23 -9.00 12.45
C HIS A 34 13.99 -8.27 13.01
N ASP A 35 14.00 -7.94 14.29
CA ASP A 35 12.89 -7.24 14.93
C ASP A 35 12.71 -5.81 14.39
N ARG A 36 13.82 -5.10 14.10
CA ARG A 36 13.78 -3.79 13.44
C ARG A 36 13.12 -3.87 12.06
N VAL A 37 13.53 -4.82 11.22
CA VAL A 37 12.94 -5.01 9.88
C VAL A 37 11.45 -5.32 9.97
N ARG A 38 11.02 -6.08 10.99
CA ARG A 38 9.60 -6.38 11.21
C ARG A 38 8.82 -5.13 11.63
N GLU A 39 9.39 -4.33 12.53
CA GLU A 39 8.80 -3.09 13.01
C GLU A 39 8.65 -2.08 11.87
N GLU A 40 9.68 -1.92 11.04
CA GLU A 40 9.66 -1.04 9.86
C GLU A 40 8.54 -1.44 8.89
N LYS A 41 8.39 -2.75 8.60
CA LYS A 41 7.28 -3.24 7.75
C LYS A 41 5.91 -2.95 8.35
N ARG A 42 5.79 -3.05 9.67
CA ARG A 42 4.53 -2.74 10.38
C ARG A 42 4.21 -1.25 10.29
N GLN A 43 5.20 -0.39 10.50
CA GLN A 43 5.05 1.06 10.39
C GLN A 43 4.68 1.48 8.97
N GLN A 44 5.37 0.97 7.94
CA GLN A 44 5.04 1.23 6.53
C GLN A 44 3.59 0.82 6.19
N LYS A 45 3.12 -0.32 6.71
CA LYS A 45 1.73 -0.74 6.53
C LYS A 45 0.76 0.21 7.23
N GLN A 46 1.04 0.61 8.46
CA GLN A 46 0.18 1.54 9.20
C GLN A 46 0.12 2.91 8.53
N GLU A 47 1.25 3.43 8.06
CA GLU A 47 1.33 4.68 7.29
C GLU A 47 0.51 4.59 6.01
N TRP A 48 0.67 3.51 5.25
CA TRP A 48 -0.13 3.25 4.05
C TRP A 48 -1.64 3.22 4.38
N ASP A 49 -2.03 2.46 5.40
CA ASP A 49 -3.43 2.32 5.81
C ASP A 49 -4.03 3.65 6.31
N SER A 50 -3.20 4.49 6.95
CA SER A 50 -3.60 5.83 7.42
C SER A 50 -3.88 6.79 6.27
N THR A 51 -3.22 6.63 5.12
CA THR A 51 -3.42 7.51 3.96
C THR A 51 -4.85 7.42 3.40
N PHE A 52 -5.55 6.30 3.59
CA PHE A 52 -6.92 6.14 3.10
C PHE A 52 -7.95 7.02 3.81
N ALA A 53 -7.66 7.50 5.02
CA ALA A 53 -8.55 8.42 5.73
C ALA A 53 -8.66 9.79 5.04
N GLN A 54 -7.70 10.12 4.17
CA GLN A 54 -7.65 11.39 3.44
C GLN A 54 -8.26 11.29 2.03
N ASP A 55 -8.57 10.07 1.55
CA ASP A 55 -9.15 9.89 0.24
C ASP A 55 -10.64 10.28 0.22
N PRO A 56 -11.12 11.02 -0.78
CA PRO A 56 -12.52 11.46 -0.85
C PRO A 56 -13.50 10.32 -1.16
N ILE A 57 -12.99 9.16 -1.58
CA ILE A 57 -13.77 7.93 -1.82
C ILE A 57 -13.03 6.74 -1.22
N ASN A 58 -13.77 5.67 -0.95
CA ASN A 58 -13.16 4.45 -0.44
C ASN A 58 -12.27 3.79 -1.51
N LEU A 59 -10.96 3.82 -1.29
CA LEU A 59 -9.97 3.13 -2.12
C LEU A 59 -9.38 1.89 -1.42
N LYS A 60 -9.91 1.51 -0.24
CA LYS A 60 -9.46 0.33 0.50
C LYS A 60 -9.72 -0.93 -0.32
N ASN A 61 -8.88 -1.94 -0.11
CA ASN A 61 -8.92 -3.24 -0.79
C ASN A 61 -8.66 -3.21 -2.31
N LEU A 62 -8.31 -2.05 -2.89
CA LEU A 62 -7.84 -1.96 -4.26
C LEU A 62 -6.33 -2.26 -4.33
N PRO A 63 -5.83 -2.81 -5.46
CA PRO A 63 -4.39 -2.96 -5.66
C PRO A 63 -3.67 -1.60 -5.59
N THR A 64 -2.47 -1.56 -5.00
CA THR A 64 -1.69 -0.32 -4.79
C THR A 64 -1.55 0.53 -6.06
N HIS A 65 -1.27 -0.09 -7.19
CA HIS A 65 -1.14 0.62 -8.47
C HIS A 65 -2.45 1.26 -8.96
N VAL A 66 -3.60 0.69 -8.60
CA VAL A 66 -4.93 1.27 -8.87
C VAL A 66 -5.17 2.45 -7.94
N VAL A 67 -4.87 2.32 -6.63
CA VAL A 67 -4.99 3.39 -5.64
C VAL A 67 -4.18 4.63 -6.06
N VAL A 68 -2.92 4.44 -6.41
CA VAL A 68 -2.04 5.54 -6.83
C VAL A 68 -2.60 6.26 -8.06
N LYS A 69 -3.03 5.52 -9.10
CA LYS A 69 -3.63 6.13 -10.28
C LYS A 69 -4.97 6.82 -9.99
N ALA A 70 -5.80 6.23 -9.13
CA ALA A 70 -7.07 6.81 -8.72
C ALA A 70 -6.84 8.17 -8.02
N ARG A 71 -5.88 8.24 -7.09
CA ARG A 71 -5.49 9.50 -6.42
C ARG A 71 -5.03 10.58 -7.41
N VAL A 72 -4.27 10.22 -8.44
CA VAL A 72 -3.87 11.16 -9.51
C VAL A 72 -5.07 11.71 -10.26
N ILE A 73 -6.04 10.85 -10.62
CA ILE A 73 -7.27 11.29 -11.30
C ILE A 73 -8.08 12.21 -10.38
N ILE A 74 -8.29 11.81 -9.12
CA ILE A 74 -9.02 12.58 -8.11
C ILE A 74 -8.43 13.98 -7.94
N ALA A 75 -7.11 14.08 -7.73
CA ALA A 75 -6.43 15.36 -7.57
C ALA A 75 -6.57 16.25 -8.82
N GLY A 76 -6.54 15.63 -10.01
CA GLY A 76 -6.80 16.33 -11.26
C GLY A 76 -8.22 16.88 -11.36
N LEU A 77 -9.22 16.07 -11.02
CA LEU A 77 -10.62 16.49 -11.02
C LEU A 77 -10.89 17.60 -10.01
N GLN A 78 -10.31 17.51 -8.80
CA GLN A 78 -10.38 18.57 -7.79
C GLN A 78 -9.74 19.89 -8.26
N SER A 79 -8.75 19.80 -9.15
CA SER A 79 -8.11 20.95 -9.81
C SER A 79 -8.84 21.39 -11.10
N ASN A 80 -10.10 20.97 -11.29
CA ASN A 80 -10.91 21.25 -12.48
C ASN A 80 -10.33 20.77 -13.82
N LYS A 81 -9.46 19.75 -13.82
CA LYS A 81 -9.05 19.11 -15.08
C LYS A 81 -10.21 18.35 -15.72
N ASN A 82 -10.23 18.33 -17.05
CA ASN A 82 -11.31 17.69 -17.78
C ASN A 82 -11.18 16.15 -17.69
N TYR A 83 -12.27 15.47 -17.30
CA TYR A 83 -12.32 14.01 -17.22
C TYR A 83 -11.96 13.29 -18.54
N ARG A 84 -12.11 13.97 -19.68
CA ARG A 84 -11.75 13.43 -21.00
C ARG A 84 -10.24 13.26 -21.18
N GLU A 85 -9.42 14.04 -20.49
CA GLU A 85 -7.95 13.88 -20.50
C GLU A 85 -7.53 12.52 -19.91
N TYR A 86 -8.34 11.98 -19.00
CA TYR A 86 -8.17 10.65 -18.43
C TYR A 86 -8.91 9.57 -19.24
N GLY A 87 -9.36 9.86 -20.46
CA GLY A 87 -10.16 8.94 -21.29
C GLY A 87 -11.57 8.69 -20.74
N GLY A 88 -12.06 9.57 -19.87
CA GLY A 88 -13.38 9.46 -19.27
C GLY A 88 -14.51 9.72 -20.27
N LYS A 89 -15.65 9.05 -20.05
CA LYS A 89 -16.85 9.19 -20.87
C LYS A 89 -18.12 9.21 -20.02
N ARG A 90 -19.07 10.06 -20.41
CA ARG A 90 -20.45 10.02 -19.89
C ARG A 90 -21.12 8.72 -20.33
N LEU A 91 -21.77 8.02 -19.40
CA LEU A 91 -22.52 6.81 -19.71
C LEU A 91 -23.73 7.14 -20.60
N ARG A 92 -24.22 6.17 -21.39
CA ARG A 92 -25.36 6.40 -22.29
C ARG A 92 -26.69 6.36 -21.54
N HIS A 93 -26.86 5.38 -20.65
CA HIS A 93 -28.10 5.19 -19.87
C HIS A 93 -28.30 6.25 -18.79
N ASN A 94 -27.21 6.85 -18.27
CA ASN A 94 -27.28 7.95 -17.33
C ASN A 94 -26.18 8.98 -17.64
N ARG A 95 -26.59 10.15 -18.17
CA ARG A 95 -25.66 11.20 -18.60
C ARG A 95 -25.04 11.97 -17.43
N TRP A 96 -25.59 11.84 -16.23
CA TRP A 96 -25.06 12.40 -14.97
C TRP A 96 -23.93 11.57 -14.37
N ILE A 97 -23.61 10.43 -14.99
CA ILE A 97 -22.55 9.53 -14.54
C ILE A 97 -21.42 9.54 -15.56
N ILE A 98 -20.20 9.73 -15.06
CA ILE A 98 -18.97 9.68 -15.83
C ILE A 98 -18.18 8.44 -15.40
N SER A 99 -17.72 7.68 -16.38
CA SER A 99 -16.82 6.55 -16.19
C SER A 99 -15.44 6.89 -16.71
N ILE A 100 -14.43 6.83 -15.85
CA ILE A 100 -13.03 7.11 -16.16
C ILE A 100 -12.22 5.81 -16.02
N PRO A 101 -11.47 5.37 -17.04
CA PRO A 101 -10.54 4.26 -16.88
C PRO A 101 -9.43 4.60 -15.89
N VAL A 102 -9.24 3.75 -14.89
CA VAL A 102 -8.07 3.84 -13.98
C VAL A 102 -6.96 2.92 -14.49
N THR A 103 -7.33 1.68 -14.82
CA THR A 103 -6.48 0.69 -15.48
C THR A 103 -7.29 -0.10 -16.50
N ARG A 104 -6.74 -1.19 -17.04
CA ARG A 104 -7.47 -2.07 -17.97
C ARG A 104 -8.76 -2.63 -17.36
N ASN A 105 -8.75 -2.95 -16.07
CA ASN A 105 -9.83 -3.68 -15.40
C ASN A 105 -10.61 -2.85 -14.39
N TYR A 106 -10.22 -1.60 -14.15
CA TYR A 106 -10.82 -0.75 -13.13
C TYR A 106 -11.33 0.56 -13.73
N ARG A 107 -12.53 0.95 -13.30
CA ARG A 107 -13.22 2.17 -13.70
C ARG A 107 -13.54 3.00 -12.47
N MET A 108 -13.22 4.29 -12.50
CA MET A 108 -13.73 5.26 -11.55
C MET A 108 -15.07 5.77 -12.04
N ILE A 109 -16.05 5.77 -11.15
CA ILE A 109 -17.37 6.36 -11.35
C ILE A 109 -17.37 7.72 -10.68
N CYS A 110 -17.83 8.73 -11.40
CA CYS A 110 -17.99 10.08 -10.89
C CYS A 110 -19.41 10.58 -11.20
N HIS A 111 -19.95 11.42 -10.33
CA HIS A 111 -21.19 12.15 -10.56
C HIS A 111 -20.89 13.54 -11.12
N ASP A 112 -21.61 13.88 -12.18
CA ASP A 112 -21.60 15.21 -12.78
C ASP A 112 -22.64 16.09 -12.05
N CYS A 113 -22.16 17.03 -11.25
CA CYS A 113 -22.97 18.00 -10.53
C CYS A 113 -23.00 19.37 -11.25
N GLY A 114 -22.77 19.38 -12.57
CA GLY A 114 -22.75 20.58 -13.40
C GLY A 114 -21.39 21.28 -13.39
N ASN A 115 -21.06 21.94 -12.27
CA ASN A 115 -19.80 22.69 -12.14
C ASN A 115 -18.64 21.84 -11.62
N LEU A 116 -18.94 20.73 -10.94
CA LEU A 116 -17.95 19.88 -10.30
C LEU A 116 -18.21 18.41 -10.65
N LEU A 117 -17.12 17.67 -10.78
CA LEU A 117 -17.15 16.23 -10.92
C LEU A 117 -16.76 15.59 -9.58
N LEU A 118 -17.70 14.90 -8.95
CA LEU A 118 -17.46 14.25 -7.67
C LEU A 118 -17.11 12.78 -7.89
N PRO A 119 -15.89 12.33 -7.53
CA PRO A 119 -15.57 10.91 -7.49
C PRO A 119 -16.54 10.20 -6.56
N TYR A 120 -17.01 9.02 -6.96
CA TYR A 120 -17.96 8.21 -6.20
C TYR A 120 -17.35 6.88 -5.76
N ALA A 121 -16.83 6.09 -6.73
CA ALA A 121 -16.26 4.78 -6.44
C ALA A 121 -15.24 4.36 -7.52
N VAL A 122 -14.36 3.43 -7.18
CA VAL A 122 -13.53 2.69 -8.16
C VAL A 122 -13.96 1.24 -8.13
N LEU A 123 -14.42 0.74 -9.28
CA LEU A 123 -14.99 -0.59 -9.43
C LEU A 123 -14.15 -1.41 -10.40
N SER A 124 -14.00 -2.70 -10.12
CA SER A 124 -13.51 -3.63 -11.13
C SER A 124 -14.57 -3.85 -12.22
N HIS A 125 -14.17 -4.33 -13.40
CA HIS A 125 -15.14 -4.74 -14.42
C HIS A 125 -16.07 -5.87 -13.94
N GLU A 126 -15.61 -6.70 -12.99
CA GLU A 126 -16.41 -7.81 -12.45
C GLU A 126 -17.48 -7.27 -11.50
N ASP A 127 -17.13 -6.38 -10.56
CA ASP A 127 -18.09 -5.73 -9.65
C ASP A 127 -19.13 -4.90 -10.41
N TYR A 128 -18.72 -4.27 -11.52
CA TYR A 128 -19.62 -3.51 -12.39
C TYR A 128 -20.66 -4.39 -13.12
N ASN A 129 -20.37 -5.68 -13.34
CA ASN A 129 -21.24 -6.58 -14.10
C ASN A 129 -22.16 -7.42 -13.20
N VAL A 130 -21.83 -7.59 -11.93
CA VAL A 130 -22.62 -8.37 -10.97
C VAL A 130 -23.83 -7.57 -10.45
N ASP A 131 -23.73 -6.24 -10.38
CA ASP A 131 -24.81 -5.38 -9.88
C ASP A 131 -25.81 -4.94 -10.98
N LYS A 132 -26.33 -5.92 -11.73
CA LYS A 132 -27.59 -5.74 -12.49
C LYS A 132 -28.75 -6.18 -11.61
N PRO A 133 -29.60 -5.27 -11.09
CA PRO A 133 -30.88 -5.68 -10.52
C PRO A 133 -31.78 -6.12 -11.69
N GLY A 134 -31.91 -7.43 -11.89
CA GLY A 134 -32.84 -8.00 -12.87
C GLY A 134 -32.31 -9.18 -13.69
N GLY A 135 -31.75 -10.20 -13.04
CA GLY A 135 -31.48 -11.51 -13.65
C GLY A 135 -31.74 -12.62 -12.66
#